data_AF-A0AAN8FQ88-F1
#
_entry.id   AF-A0AAN8FQ88-F1
#
_cell.length_a   1.000
_cell.length_b   1.000
_cell.length_c   1.000
_cell.angle_alpha   90.00
_cell.angle_beta   90.00
_cell.angle_gamma   90.00
#
_symmetry.space_group_name_H-M   'P 1'
#
loop_
_entity.id
_entity.type
_entity.pdbx_description
1 polymer ?
#
loop_
_entity_poly.entity_id
_entity_poly.type
_entity_poly.pdbx_seq_one_letter_code
_entity_poly.pdbx_strand_id
1 'polypeptide(L)'
;MFFPDFSTVKPYAPLPKLPVPDPRTTLKHFLEFAKPLQTKNEYEETESIVNNFVEKELPTLQKLLEQRASKLNNWLTPWWLNVAYLEARTPLPIITSPGLMFPLFPSSGKDTQIDHAAKITQAAIDFYLKIM
;
A
#
# COMPACT_ATOMS: atom_id res chain seq x y z
N MET A 1 -17.48 25.23 18.46
CA MET A 1 -16.62 24.03 18.31
C MET A 1 -15.42 24.47 17.51
N PHE A 2 -14.27 24.66 18.15
CA PHE A 2 -13.05 25.16 17.50
C PHE A 2 -12.29 23.95 16.95
N PHE A 3 -12.06 23.91 15.64
CA PHE A 3 -11.14 22.95 15.03
C PHE A 3 -9.70 23.46 15.23
N PRO A 4 -8.73 22.58 15.56
CA PRO A 4 -7.32 22.98 15.65
C PRO A 4 -6.78 23.42 14.29
N ASP A 5 -5.86 24.39 14.33
CA ASP A 5 -5.13 24.93 13.17
C ASP A 5 -3.88 24.08 12.92
N PHE A 6 -3.85 23.37 11.79
CA PHE A 6 -2.75 22.48 11.38
C PHE A 6 -1.51 23.24 10.88
N SER A 7 -1.47 24.57 10.99
CA SER A 7 -0.32 25.40 10.59
C SER A 7 0.98 25.08 11.35
N THR A 8 0.92 24.31 12.45
CA THR A 8 2.08 23.97 13.30
C THR A 8 2.76 22.64 12.96
N VAL A 9 2.30 21.89 11.95
CA VAL A 9 3.02 20.70 11.48
C VAL A 9 4.29 21.16 10.79
N LYS A 10 5.45 20.89 11.42
CA LYS A 10 6.78 21.17 10.87
C LYS A 10 6.83 20.62 9.43
N PRO A 11 7.06 21.45 8.39
CA PRO A 11 7.02 20.98 7.03
C PRO A 11 8.05 19.87 6.86
N TYR A 12 7.60 18.68 6.48
CA TYR A 12 8.50 17.61 6.10
C TYR A 12 9.42 18.12 5.00
N ALA A 13 10.71 17.76 5.07
CA ALA A 13 11.61 17.99 3.94
C ALA A 13 10.94 17.43 2.67
N PRO A 14 11.04 18.14 1.52
CA PRO A 14 10.34 17.73 0.32
C PRO A 14 10.74 16.30 -0.06
N LEU A 15 9.77 15.40 -0.01
CA LEU A 15 9.98 14.00 -0.37
C LEU A 15 10.18 13.89 -1.89
N PRO A 16 11.08 13.01 -2.35
CA PRO A 16 11.21 12.75 -3.78
C PRO A 16 9.91 12.16 -4.32
N LYS A 17 9.62 12.44 -5.61
CA LYS A 17 8.52 11.77 -6.30
C LYS A 17 8.79 10.26 -6.38
N LEU A 18 7.72 9.44 -6.37
CA LEU A 18 7.85 8.01 -6.62
C LEU A 18 8.43 7.80 -8.03
N PRO A 19 9.61 7.18 -8.19
CA PRO A 19 10.20 6.97 -9.50
C PRO A 19 9.42 5.93 -10.31
N VAL A 20 9.60 5.96 -11.63
CA VAL A 20 9.23 4.85 -12.52
C VAL A 20 10.48 4.00 -12.72
N PRO A 21 10.46 2.70 -12.39
CA PRO A 21 11.62 1.82 -12.56
C PRO A 21 12.03 1.66 -14.05
N ASP A 22 13.30 1.32 -14.29
CA ASP A 22 13.74 0.87 -15.63
C ASP A 22 13.01 -0.44 -15.96
N PRO A 23 12.23 -0.49 -17.07
CA PRO A 23 11.46 -1.66 -17.41
C PRO A 23 12.33 -2.90 -17.67
N ARG A 24 13.59 -2.75 -18.10
CA ARG A 24 14.50 -3.87 -18.30
C ARG A 24 14.84 -4.55 -16.99
N THR A 25 15.09 -3.76 -15.94
CA THR A 25 15.34 -4.28 -14.59
C THR A 25 14.08 -4.94 -14.03
N THR A 26 12.91 -4.31 -14.20
CA THR A 26 11.62 -4.90 -13.78
C THR A 26 11.36 -6.25 -14.44
N LEU A 27 11.53 -6.36 -15.76
CA LEU A 27 11.29 -7.60 -16.50
C LEU A 27 12.32 -8.68 -16.19
N LYS A 28 13.58 -8.30 -15.97
CA LYS A 28 14.61 -9.23 -15.49
C LYS A 28 14.22 -9.86 -14.15
N HIS A 29 13.85 -9.04 -13.17
CA HIS A 29 13.41 -9.55 -11.87
C HIS A 29 12.16 -10.41 -12.00
N PHE A 30 11.19 -9.99 -12.83
CA PHE A 30 10.00 -10.79 -13.09
C PHE A 30 10.36 -12.21 -13.57
N LEU A 31 11.24 -12.34 -14.56
CA LEU A 31 11.69 -13.65 -15.05
C LEU A 31 12.45 -14.45 -13.98
N GLU A 32 13.33 -13.80 -13.21
CA GLU A 32 14.05 -14.44 -12.10
C GLU A 32 13.10 -15.01 -11.03
N PHE A 33 12.03 -14.29 -10.69
CA PHE A 33 11.02 -14.74 -9.73
C PHE A 33 10.03 -15.76 -10.32
N ALA A 34 9.74 -15.71 -11.61
CA ALA A 34 8.85 -16.65 -12.28
C ALA A 34 9.49 -18.05 -12.42
N LYS A 35 10.79 -18.10 -12.74
CA LYS A 35 11.54 -19.34 -13.00
C LYS A 35 11.39 -20.43 -11.93
N PRO A 36 11.51 -20.17 -10.61
CA PRO A 36 11.37 -21.22 -9.60
C PRO A 36 9.91 -21.69 -9.40
N LEU A 37 8.93 -21.00 -9.96
CA LEU A 37 7.50 -21.33 -9.82
C LEU A 37 6.95 -22.13 -11.02
N GLN A 38 7.78 -22.38 -12.03
CA GLN A 38 7.37 -22.90 -13.33
C GLN A 38 8.18 -24.14 -13.72
N THR A 39 7.56 -25.01 -14.50
CA THR A 39 8.28 -26.03 -15.26
C THR A 39 9.11 -25.36 -16.36
N LYS A 40 10.06 -26.13 -16.92
CA LYS A 40 10.91 -25.63 -18.02
C LYS A 40 10.09 -25.10 -19.21
N ASN A 41 9.07 -25.86 -19.63
CA ASN A 41 8.26 -25.50 -20.80
C ASN A 41 7.42 -24.22 -20.53
N GLU A 42 6.84 -24.08 -19.33
CA GLU A 42 6.10 -22.87 -18.94
C GLU A 42 7.00 -21.64 -18.85
N TYR A 43 8.24 -21.82 -18.39
CA TYR A 43 9.22 -20.74 -18.33
C TYR A 43 9.67 -20.30 -19.74
N GLU A 44 9.91 -21.24 -20.66
CA GLU A 44 10.20 -20.94 -22.07
C GLU A 44 9.06 -20.16 -22.74
N GLU A 45 7.81 -20.53 -22.48
CA GLU A 45 6.64 -19.77 -22.93
C GLU A 45 6.60 -18.36 -22.31
N THR A 46 6.89 -18.24 -21.02
CA THR A 46 6.94 -16.95 -20.32
C THR A 46 8.01 -16.04 -20.90
N GLU A 47 9.21 -16.54 -21.19
CA GLU A 47 10.28 -15.79 -21.85
C GLU A 47 9.84 -15.30 -23.24
N SER A 48 9.18 -16.16 -24.01
CA SER A 48 8.64 -15.80 -25.33
C SER A 48 7.61 -14.66 -25.24
N ILE A 49 6.68 -14.73 -24.27
CA ILE A 49 5.68 -13.68 -24.02
C ILE A 49 6.34 -12.37 -23.62
N VAL A 50 7.32 -12.41 -22.70
CA VAL A 50 8.04 -11.21 -22.26
C VAL A 50 8.79 -10.56 -23.41
N ASN A 51 9.47 -11.34 -24.26
CA ASN A 51 10.17 -10.80 -25.42
C ASN A 51 9.20 -10.13 -26.40
N ASN A 52 8.05 -10.76 -26.66
CA ASN A 52 7.01 -10.17 -27.50
C ASN A 52 6.42 -8.88 -26.90
N PHE A 53 6.25 -8.83 -25.58
CA PHE A 53 5.79 -7.63 -24.86
C PHE A 53 6.80 -6.47 -24.96
N VAL A 54 8.10 -6.77 -24.82
CA VAL A 54 9.19 -5.79 -24.94
C VAL A 54 9.17 -5.11 -26.31
N GLU A 55 8.93 -5.86 -27.38
CA GLU A 55 8.94 -5.31 -28.74
C GLU A 55 7.66 -4.54 -29.09
N LYS A 56 6.49 -5.03 -28.65
CA LYS A 56 5.20 -4.53 -29.13
C LYS A 56 4.57 -3.46 -28.25
N GLU A 57 4.54 -3.68 -26.94
CA GLU A 57 3.67 -2.93 -26.02
C GLU A 57 4.46 -2.06 -25.04
N LEU A 58 5.58 -2.58 -24.52
CA LEU A 58 6.36 -1.95 -23.48
C LEU A 58 6.74 -0.49 -23.79
N PRO A 59 7.26 -0.12 -24.99
CA PRO A 59 7.69 1.25 -25.25
C PRO A 59 6.54 2.27 -25.10
N THR A 60 5.34 1.89 -25.52
CA THR A 60 4.15 2.73 -25.43
C THR A 60 3.66 2.83 -23.99
N LEU A 61 3.54 1.70 -23.29
CA LEU A 61 3.03 1.66 -21.92
C LEU A 61 3.98 2.35 -20.93
N GLN A 62 5.30 2.14 -21.07
CA GLN A 62 6.31 2.79 -20.25
C GLN A 62 6.27 4.31 -20.43
N LYS A 63 6.16 4.80 -21.67
CA LYS A 63 6.05 6.24 -21.95
C LYS A 63 4.80 6.86 -21.31
N LEU A 64 3.66 6.16 -21.37
CA LEU A 64 2.42 6.62 -20.73
C LEU A 64 2.56 6.65 -19.21
N LEU A 65 3.25 5.67 -18.63
CA LEU A 65 3.53 5.60 -17.19
C LEU A 65 4.44 6.75 -16.72
N GLU A 66 5.51 7.05 -17.47
CA GLU A 66 6.40 8.18 -17.21
C GLU A 66 5.69 9.54 -17.34
N GLN A 67 4.84 9.70 -18.36
CA GLN A 67 3.98 10.88 -18.49
C GLN A 67 3.05 11.03 -17.29
N ARG A 68 2.44 9.95 -16.80
CA ARG A 68 1.65 9.98 -15.57
C ARG A 68 2.49 10.39 -14.37
N ALA A 69 3.70 9.84 -14.23
CA ALA A 69 4.61 10.14 -13.12
C ALA A 69 5.09 11.59 -13.10
N SER A 70 5.24 12.23 -14.26
CA SER A 70 5.57 13.66 -14.32
C SER A 70 4.51 14.55 -13.64
N LYS A 71 3.23 14.15 -13.70
CA LYS A 71 2.07 14.94 -13.24
C LYS A 71 1.73 14.73 -11.77
N LEU A 72 2.25 13.69 -11.13
CA LEU A 72 1.88 13.30 -9.76
C LEU A 72 3.12 13.20 -8.86
N ASN A 73 2.96 13.42 -7.55
CA ASN A 73 4.03 13.15 -6.59
C ASN A 73 4.21 11.64 -6.36
N ASN A 74 3.11 10.89 -6.43
CA ASN A 74 3.11 9.44 -6.44
C ASN A 74 2.12 8.97 -7.52
N TRP A 75 2.63 8.36 -8.58
CA TRP A 75 1.82 7.93 -9.71
C TRP A 75 0.97 6.69 -9.42
N LEU A 76 1.37 5.92 -8.41
CA LEU A 76 0.79 4.63 -8.04
C LEU A 76 -0.34 4.78 -7.03
N THR A 77 -0.26 5.71 -6.06
CA THR A 77 -1.24 5.83 -4.96
C THR A 77 -2.71 5.78 -5.41
N PRO A 78 -3.16 6.53 -6.44
CA PRO A 78 -4.57 6.46 -6.85
C PRO A 78 -4.97 5.10 -7.42
N TRP A 79 -4.06 4.44 -8.14
CA TRP A 79 -4.31 3.10 -8.68
C TRP A 79 -4.28 2.04 -7.59
N TRP A 80 -3.28 2.09 -6.71
CA TRP A 80 -3.16 1.17 -5.59
C TRP A 80 -4.39 1.23 -4.69
N LEU A 81 -4.83 2.44 -4.32
CA LEU A 81 -6.02 2.60 -3.47
C LEU A 81 -7.26 1.96 -4.11
N ASN A 82 -7.48 2.19 -5.40
CA ASN A 82 -8.64 1.64 -6.09
C ASN A 82 -8.53 0.13 -6.27
N VAL A 83 -7.49 -0.34 -6.96
CA VAL A 83 -7.37 -1.73 -7.38
C VAL A 83 -7.13 -2.66 -6.20
N ALA A 84 -6.30 -2.26 -5.22
CA ALA A 84 -5.99 -3.11 -4.08
C ALA A 84 -7.07 -3.11 -3.00
N TYR A 85 -7.94 -2.07 -2.93
CA TYR A 85 -8.92 -1.93 -1.85
C TYR A 85 -10.33 -1.55 -2.30
N LEU A 86 -10.53 -0.43 -3.00
CA LEU A 86 -11.88 0.13 -3.20
C LEU A 86 -12.72 -0.59 -4.28
N GLU A 87 -12.07 -1.22 -5.25
CA GLU A 87 -12.76 -1.94 -6.34
C GLU A 87 -13.13 -3.38 -5.95
N ALA A 88 -12.38 -3.98 -5.03
CA ALA A 88 -12.61 -5.35 -4.58
C ALA A 88 -13.99 -5.49 -3.92
N ARG A 89 -14.73 -6.54 -4.31
CA ARG A 89 -16.07 -6.85 -3.80
C ARG A 89 -16.07 -7.98 -2.78
N THR A 90 -14.89 -8.46 -2.40
CA THR A 90 -14.73 -9.43 -1.32
C THR A 90 -15.10 -8.80 0.02
N PRO A 91 -15.61 -9.58 0.99
CA PRO A 91 -15.87 -9.07 2.33
C PRO A 91 -14.60 -8.48 2.97
N LEU A 92 -14.72 -7.33 3.64
CA LEU A 92 -13.57 -6.72 4.31
C LEU A 92 -13.04 -7.54 5.51
N PRO A 93 -13.90 -8.10 6.39
CA PRO A 93 -13.42 -8.94 7.49
C PRO A 93 -12.65 -10.14 6.97
N ILE A 94 -11.56 -10.50 7.64
CA ILE A 94 -10.65 -11.62 7.30
C ILE A 94 -9.82 -11.39 6.03
N ILE A 95 -10.39 -10.81 4.96
CA ILE A 95 -9.71 -10.69 3.66
C ILE A 95 -8.77 -9.48 3.61
N THR A 96 -9.25 -8.29 3.99
CA THR A 96 -8.48 -7.03 3.82
C THR A 96 -8.25 -6.27 5.11
N SER A 97 -9.09 -6.47 6.13
CA SER A 97 -8.97 -5.80 7.42
C SER A 97 -8.10 -6.62 8.38
N PRO A 98 -6.81 -6.28 8.57
CA PRO A 98 -5.97 -6.99 9.53
C PRO A 98 -6.45 -6.73 10.96
N GLY A 99 -6.51 -7.79 11.77
CA GLY A 99 -6.77 -7.69 13.20
C GLY A 99 -5.48 -7.43 13.98
N LEU A 100 -5.54 -6.56 14.97
CA LEU A 100 -4.49 -6.37 15.97
C LEU A 100 -5.06 -6.64 17.36
N MET A 101 -4.27 -7.26 18.21
CA MET A 101 -4.62 -7.51 19.60
C MET A 101 -3.73 -6.68 20.52
N PHE A 102 -4.33 -6.04 21.52
CA PHE A 102 -3.60 -5.42 22.62
C PHE A 102 -3.07 -6.50 23.58
N PRO A 103 -2.09 -6.15 24.43
CA PRO A 103 -1.71 -7.00 25.56
C PRO A 103 -2.94 -7.41 26.38
N LEU A 104 -2.90 -8.62 26.94
CA LEU A 104 -3.98 -9.10 27.78
C LEU A 104 -4.02 -8.28 29.07
N PHE A 105 -5.14 -7.59 29.30
CA PHE A 105 -5.41 -6.91 30.55
C PHE A 105 -6.19 -7.85 31.48
N PRO A 106 -5.72 -8.12 32.71
CA PRO A 106 -6.45 -8.94 33.66
C PRO A 106 -7.84 -8.36 33.92
N SER A 107 -8.89 -9.10 33.60
CA SER A 107 -10.27 -8.66 33.83
C SER A 107 -10.98 -9.67 34.73
N SER A 108 -11.58 -9.19 35.82
CA SER A 108 -12.32 -10.00 36.79
C SER A 108 -13.84 -9.82 36.69
N GLY A 109 -14.32 -8.93 35.81
CA GLY A 109 -15.75 -8.68 35.62
C GLY A 109 -16.04 -7.46 34.74
N LYS A 110 -17.32 -7.04 34.74
CA LYS A 110 -17.77 -5.89 33.94
C LYS A 110 -17.09 -4.58 34.36
N ASP A 111 -16.87 -4.38 35.66
CA ASP A 111 -16.27 -3.14 36.16
C ASP A 111 -14.83 -2.94 35.66
N THR A 112 -14.01 -4.01 35.67
CA THR A 112 -12.65 -3.97 35.10
C THR A 112 -12.65 -3.81 33.59
N GLN A 113 -13.65 -4.38 32.90
CA GLN A 113 -13.82 -4.18 31.46
C GLN A 113 -14.16 -2.71 31.14
N ILE A 114 -15.04 -2.09 31.92
CA ILE A 114 -15.43 -0.67 31.77
C ILE A 114 -14.23 0.24 32.02
N ASP A 115 -13.48 0.00 33.10
CA ASP A 115 -12.28 0.77 33.43
C ASP A 115 -11.23 0.70 32.31
N HIS A 116 -10.95 -0.49 31.77
CA HIS A 116 -10.02 -0.65 30.64
C HIS A 116 -10.52 0.04 29.37
N ALA A 117 -11.81 -0.08 29.04
CA ALA A 117 -12.39 0.59 27.88
C ALA A 117 -12.30 2.12 28.01
N ALA A 118 -12.55 2.67 29.21
CA ALA A 118 -12.41 4.10 29.48
C ALA A 118 -10.96 4.57 29.30
N LYS A 119 -9.98 3.83 29.83
CA LYS A 119 -8.55 4.13 29.70
C LYS A 119 -8.07 4.09 28.25
N ILE A 120 -8.46 3.06 27.48
CA ILE A 120 -8.10 2.96 26.05
C ILE A 120 -8.70 4.13 25.26
N THR A 121 -9.96 4.47 25.54
CA THR A 121 -10.64 5.59 24.86
C THR A 121 -9.95 6.92 25.18
N GLN A 122 -9.63 7.17 26.45
CA GLN A 122 -8.90 8.37 26.86
C GLN A 122 -7.53 8.44 26.16
N ALA A 123 -6.76 7.35 26.17
CA ALA A 123 -5.46 7.30 25.49
C ALA A 123 -5.55 7.54 23.97
N ALA A 124 -6.59 7.01 23.32
CA ALA A 124 -6.85 7.25 21.90
C ALA A 124 -7.17 8.73 21.61
N ILE A 125 -7.96 9.37 22.47
CA ILE A 125 -8.26 10.81 22.38
C ILE A 125 -6.99 11.63 22.61
N ASP A 126 -6.21 11.32 23.64
CA ASP A 126 -4.95 12.01 23.94
C ASP A 126 -3.95 11.90 22.76
N PHE A 127 -3.93 10.76 22.07
CA PHE A 127 -3.13 10.57 20.87
C PHE A 127 -3.66 11.39 19.68
N TYR A 128 -4.98 11.37 19.46
CA TYR A 128 -5.63 12.17 18.42
C TYR A 128 -5.32 13.66 18.58
N LEU A 129 -5.43 14.20 19.81
CA LEU A 129 -5.13 15.59 20.13
C LEU A 129 -3.65 15.98 20.00
N LYS A 130 -2.73 15.01 19.91
CA LYS A 130 -1.30 15.26 19.69
C LYS A 130 -0.91 15.29 18.21
N ILE A 131 -1.66 14.58 17.36
CA ILE A 131 -1.37 14.46 15.93
C ILE A 131 -2.08 15.56 15.13
N MET A 132 -3.25 15.96 15.61
CA MET A 132 -4.04 17.05 15.06
C MET A 132 -3.52 18.39 15.54
#